data_AF-A0A7Y1YCH9-F1
#
_entry.id   AF-A0A7Y1YCH9-F1
#
_cell.length_a   1.000
_cell.length_b   1.000
_cell.length_c   1.000
_cell.angle_alpha   90.00
_cell.angle_beta   90.00
_cell.angle_gamma   90.00
#
_symmetry.space_group_name_H-M   'P 1'
#
loop_
_entity.id
_entity.type
_entity.pdbx_description
1 polymer ?
#
loop_
_entity_poly.entity_id
_entity_poly.type
_entity_poly.pdbx_seq_one_letter_code
_entity_poly.pdbx_strand_id
1 'polypeptide(L)' 'MPTTDETPVLDKAYIAVGCESVDRDTAIKAAADMLAARGLVDDTYGAAMLKREETVSTYMGNGVALPHG' A
#
# COMPACT_ATOMS: atom_id res chain seq x y z
N MET A 1 15.24 -0.74 -26.53
CA MET A 1 13.83 -0.51 -26.20
C MET A 1 13.36 -1.75 -25.45
N PRO A 2 12.95 -1.68 -24.18
CA PRO A 2 12.41 -2.86 -23.51
C PRO A 2 11.13 -3.28 -24.25
N THR A 3 11.06 -4.55 -24.62
CA THR A 3 9.92 -5.18 -25.26
C THR A 3 8.79 -5.26 -24.24
N THR A 4 7.61 -4.72 -24.58
CA THR A 4 6.42 -4.77 -23.75
C THR A 4 5.94 -6.22 -23.66
N ASP A 5 6.43 -6.93 -22.66
CA ASP A 5 5.81 -8.17 -22.20
C ASP A 5 4.43 -7.77 -21.62
N GLU A 6 3.35 -8.38 -22.09
CA GLU A 6 1.95 -7.94 -21.91
C GLU A 6 1.41 -8.13 -20.48
N THR A 7 2.28 -8.10 -19.47
CA THR A 7 1.87 -8.11 -18.07
C THR A 7 1.69 -6.66 -17.61
N PRO A 8 0.46 -6.20 -17.33
CA PRO A 8 0.25 -4.84 -16.86
C PRO A 8 0.99 -4.62 -15.53
N VAL A 9 1.83 -3.58 -15.48
CA VAL A 9 2.61 -3.19 -14.30
C VAL A 9 1.70 -2.89 -13.09
N LEU A 10 0.46 -2.47 -13.33
CA LEU A 10 -0.54 -2.19 -12.31
C LEU A 10 -1.88 -2.84 -12.69
N ASP A 11 -2.32 -3.80 -11.88
CA ASP A 11 -3.67 -4.37 -11.98
C ASP A 11 -4.69 -3.47 -11.27
N LYS A 12 -5.86 -3.29 -11.88
CA LYS A 12 -6.99 -2.55 -11.28
C LYS A 12 -7.44 -3.14 -9.95
N ALA A 13 -7.21 -4.43 -9.73
CA ALA A 13 -7.48 -5.10 -8.47
C ALA A 13 -6.71 -4.50 -7.29
N TYR A 14 -5.62 -3.74 -7.52
CA TYR A 14 -4.83 -3.06 -6.49
C TYR A 14 -5.16 -1.57 -6.34
N ILE A 15 -6.28 -1.13 -6.91
CA ILE A 15 -6.70 0.27 -6.87
C ILE A 15 -8.03 0.37 -6.14
N ALA A 16 -8.05 1.09 -5.01
CA ALA A 16 -9.27 1.53 -4.35
C ALA A 16 -9.44 3.04 -4.52
N VAL A 17 -10.61 3.47 -4.99
CA VAL A 17 -10.98 4.88 -5.18
C VAL A 17 -12.25 5.20 -4.42
N GLY A 18 -12.44 6.47 -4.06
CA GLY A 18 -13.62 6.90 -3.30
C GLY A 18 -13.63 6.39 -1.85
N CYS A 19 -12.47 6.03 -1.30
CA CYS A 19 -12.33 5.64 0.10
C CYS A 19 -12.70 6.81 1.03
N GLU A 20 -13.29 6.48 2.18
CA GLU A 20 -13.53 7.47 3.23
C GLU A 20 -12.22 7.99 3.81
N SER A 21 -12.23 9.24 4.28
CA SER A 21 -11.10 9.79 5.02
C SER A 21 -11.04 9.15 6.40
N VAL A 22 -9.99 8.38 6.64
CA VAL A 22 -9.73 7.71 7.91
C VAL A 22 -8.41 8.18 8.50
N ASP A 23 -8.09 7.75 9.71
CA ASP A 23 -6.78 7.97 10.28
C ASP A 23 -5.68 7.19 9.54
N ARG A 24 -4.44 7.62 9.75
CA ARG A 24 -3.23 7.08 9.12
C ARG A 24 -3.12 5.55 9.29
N ASP A 25 -3.32 5.04 10.49
CA ASP A 25 -3.07 3.64 10.79
C ASP A 25 -4.14 2.75 10.15
N THR A 26 -5.38 3.22 10.13
CA THR A 26 -6.47 2.57 9.40
C THR A 26 -6.19 2.53 7.89
N ALA A 27 -5.69 3.62 7.30
CA ALA A 27 -5.33 3.66 5.88
C ALA A 27 -4.17 2.70 5.54
N ILE A 28 -3.14 2.63 6.40
CA ILE A 28 -2.00 1.72 6.24
C ILE A 28 -2.45 0.26 6.29
N LYS A 29 -3.30 -0.09 7.27
CA LYS A 29 -3.86 -1.45 7.39
C LYS A 29 -4.69 -1.83 6.18
N ALA A 30 -5.56 -0.94 5.69
CA ALA A 30 -6.36 -1.21 4.50
C ALA A 30 -5.50 -1.49 3.26
N ALA A 31 -4.38 -0.78 3.09
CA ALA A 31 -3.42 -1.05 2.02
C ALA A 31 -2.74 -2.43 2.19
N ALA A 32 -2.30 -2.77 3.41
CA ALA A 32 -1.71 -4.06 3.72
C ALA A 32 -2.69 -5.23 3.48
N ASP A 33 -3.93 -5.09 3.95
CA ASP A 33 -4.99 -6.10 3.80
C ASP A 33 -5.30 -6.36 2.33
N MET A 34 -5.27 -5.33 1.49
CA MET A 34 -5.46 -5.48 0.03
C MET A 34 -4.38 -6.36 -0.60
N LEU A 35 -3.12 -6.23 -0.15
CA LEU A 35 -1.98 -7.03 -0.60
C LEU A 35 -2.05 -8.46 -0.04
N ALA A 36 -2.35 -8.60 1.26
CA ALA A 36 -2.45 -9.90 1.94
C ALA A 36 -3.60 -10.76 1.39
N ALA A 37 -4.76 -10.16 1.13
CA ALA A 37 -5.92 -10.84 0.54
C ALA A 37 -5.63 -11.45 -0.85
N ARG A 38 -4.55 -11.04 -1.50
CA ARG A 38 -4.11 -11.53 -2.82
C ARG A 38 -2.83 -12.38 -2.74
N GLY A 39 -2.36 -12.68 -1.53
CA GLY A 39 -1.19 -13.54 -1.30
C GLY A 39 0.15 -12.91 -1.71
N LEU A 40 0.22 -11.59 -1.85
CA LEU A 40 1.47 -10.89 -2.18
C LEU A 40 2.39 -10.70 -0.98
N VAL A 41 1.79 -10.67 0.21
CA VAL A 41 2.48 -10.50 1.49
C VAL A 41 1.79 -11.38 2.53
N ASP A 42 2.46 -11.65 3.64
CA ASP A 42 1.86 -12.35 4.79
C ASP A 42 1.10 -11.39 5.72
N ASP A 43 0.30 -11.96 6.63
CA ASP A 43 -0.56 -11.21 7.56
C ASP A 43 0.21 -10.31 8.54
N THR A 44 1.53 -10.50 8.69
CA THR A 44 2.37 -9.65 9.56
C THR A 44 2.83 -8.37 8.87
N TYR A 45 2.66 -8.25 7.55
CA TYR A 45 3.13 -7.12 6.77
C TYR A 45 2.50 -5.79 7.20
N GLY A 46 1.20 -5.78 7.53
CA GLY A 46 0.54 -4.59 8.04
C GLY A 46 1.15 -4.07 9.35
N ALA A 47 1.55 -4.98 10.24
CA ALA A 47 2.23 -4.60 11.48
C ALA A 47 3.65 -4.06 11.21
N ALA A 48 4.36 -4.61 10.22
CA ALA A 48 5.64 -4.07 9.77
C ALA A 48 5.51 -2.64 9.22
N MET A 49 4.51 -2.40 8.37
CA MET A 49 4.24 -1.06 7.80
C MET A 49 3.96 -0.01 8.89
N LEU A 50 3.17 -0.36 9.91
CA LEU A 50 2.87 0.53 11.02
C LEU A 50 4.13 0.85 11.83
N LYS A 51 4.92 -0.18 12.18
CA LYS A 51 6.18 -0.01 12.91
C LYS A 51 7.17 0.89 12.14
N ARG A 52 7.21 0.75 10.81
CA ARG A 52 8.04 1.58 9.94
C ARG A 52 7.59 3.04 9.95
N GLU A 53 6.28 3.29 9.91
CA GLU A 53 5.66 4.63 9.98
C GLU A 53 5.90 5.32 11.33
N GLU A 54 5.91 4.57 12.44
CA GLU A 54 6.22 5.10 13.78
C GLU A 54 7.64 5.66 13.87
N THR A 55 8.58 5.11 13.09
CA THR A 55 9.99 5.56 13.10
C THR A 55 10.15 6.90 12.38
N VAL A 56 9.59 7.00 11.18
CA VAL A 56 9.53 8.24 10.39
C VAL A 56 8.38 8.13 9.42
N SER A 57 7.64 9.23 9.27
CA SER A 57 6.50 9.25 8.38
C SER A 57 6.91 8.96 6.93
N THR A 58 6.08 8.17 6.25
CA THR A 58 6.21 7.88 4.81
C THR A 58 5.51 8.91 3.93
N TYR A 59 5.02 10.01 4.51
CA TYR A 59 4.45 11.13 3.77
C TYR A 59 5.52 11.88 2.96
N MET A 60 5.28 12.02 1.66
CA MET A 60 6.22 12.63 0.71
C MET A 60 5.86 14.08 0.35
N GLY A 61 4.75 14.61 0.86
CA GLY A 61 4.18 15.88 0.42
C GLY A 61 3.08 15.69 -0.63
N ASN A 62 2.41 16.79 -0.98
CA ASN A 62 1.37 16.84 -2.03
C ASN A 62 0.24 15.81 -1.86
N GLY A 63 -0.11 15.44 -0.63
CA GLY A 63 -1.16 14.45 -0.36
C GLY A 63 -0.76 13.01 -0.71
N VAL A 64 0.53 12.72 -0.89
CA VAL A 64 1.04 11.39 -1.24
C VAL A 64 1.85 10.80 -0.08
N ALA A 65 1.57 9.55 0.27
CA ALA A 65 2.35 8.75 1.20
C ALA A 65 2.65 7.37 0.58
N LEU A 66 3.81 6.80 0.91
CA LEU A 66 4.24 5.47 0.46
C LEU A 66 4.45 4.54 1.65
N PRO A 67 3.39 4.12 2.36
CA PRO A 67 3.55 3.23 3.49
C PRO A 67 4.12 1.88 3.01
N HIS A 68 5.14 1.40 3.70
CA HIS A 68 5.88 0.18 3.42
C HIS A 68 6.41 -0.42 4.73
N GLY A 69 6.66 -1.73 4.74
CA GLY A 69 7.27 -2.45 5.86
C GLY A 69 8.76 -2.15 6.05
#